data_AF-A0A447TCN7-F1
#
_entry.id   AF-A0A447TCN7-F1
#
_cell.length_a   1.000
_cell.length_b   1.000
_cell.length_c   1.000
_cell.angle_alpha   90.00
_cell.angle_beta   90.00
_cell.angle_gamma   90.00
#
_symmetry.space_group_name_H-M   'P 1'
#
loop_
_entity.id
_entity.type
_entity.pdbx_description
1 polymer ?
#
loop_
_entity_poly.entity_id
_entity_poly.type
_entity_poly.pdbx_seq_one_letter_code
_entity_poly.pdbx_strand_id
1 'polypeptide(L)'
;MPRGRLVSFDGDDIYMPHFDRLQMPILFISGEQNECYLPESTERTFDKLVQRFGPERYSRLVVPGYGHIDCMFGKNAAADVYPAIVAHLDKTAGG
;
A
#
# COMPACT_ATOMS: atom_id res chain seq x y z
N MET A 1 1.31 -15.48 21.16
CA MET A 1 2.51 -15.44 20.30
C MET A 1 2.98 -14.00 20.22
N PRO A 2 4.24 -13.66 20.57
CA PRO A 2 4.72 -12.30 20.36
C PRO A 2 4.78 -12.06 18.84
N ARG A 3 4.09 -11.01 18.36
CA ARG A 3 4.13 -10.57 16.96
C ARG A 3 5.57 -10.23 16.60
N GLY A 4 6.12 -10.83 15.54
CA GLY A 4 7.43 -10.46 15.00
C GLY A 4 7.46 -8.96 14.72
N ARG A 5 8.34 -8.25 15.45
CA ARG A 5 8.56 -6.81 15.34
C ARG A 5 10.05 -6.59 15.19
N LEU A 6 10.44 -5.71 14.26
CA LEU A 6 11.82 -5.25 14.15
C LEU A 6 12.09 -4.23 15.25
N VAL A 7 13.16 -4.45 16.00
CA VAL A 7 13.60 -3.60 17.10
C VAL A 7 15.11 -3.38 16.99
N SER A 8 15.61 -2.32 17.62
CA SER A 8 17.05 -2.10 17.76
C SER A 8 17.69 -3.25 18.56
N PHE A 9 19.03 -3.26 18.64
CA PHE A 9 19.75 -4.18 19.53
C PHE A 9 19.26 -4.05 20.99
N ASP A 10 18.92 -2.84 21.42
CA ASP A 10 18.44 -2.53 22.77
C ASP A 10 16.93 -2.80 22.98
N GLY A 11 16.22 -3.23 21.92
CA GLY A 11 14.79 -3.57 21.98
C GLY A 11 13.83 -2.42 21.66
N ASP A 12 14.35 -1.26 21.26
CA ASP A 12 13.55 -0.08 20.95
C ASP A 12 12.90 -0.16 19.56
N ASP A 13 11.68 0.37 19.45
CA ASP A 13 10.94 0.47 18.17
C ASP A 13 11.41 1.68 17.35
N ILE A 14 12.63 1.56 16.81
CA ILE A 14 13.24 2.60 15.98
C ILE A 14 12.82 2.52 14.50
N TYR A 15 12.23 1.39 14.09
CA TYR A 15 11.89 1.13 12.68
C TYR A 15 10.49 1.63 12.29
N MET A 16 9.54 1.65 13.22
CA MET A 16 8.17 2.13 12.96
C MET A 16 7.67 3.20 13.96
N PRO A 17 8.51 4.14 14.45
CA PRO A 17 8.15 5.07 15.54
C PRO A 17 7.08 6.09 15.15
N HIS A 18 6.82 6.28 13.85
CA HIS A 18 5.96 7.33 13.32
C HIS A 18 4.88 6.78 12.39
N PHE A 19 4.31 5.63 12.73
CA PHE A 19 3.24 5.01 11.92
C PHE A 19 2.03 5.93 11.71
N ASP A 20 1.77 6.84 12.67
CA ASP A 20 0.70 7.84 12.56
C ASP A 20 0.89 8.85 11.43
N ARG A 21 2.11 9.01 10.88
CA ARG A 21 2.34 9.86 9.69
C ARG A 21 1.70 9.30 8.42
N LEU A 22 1.29 8.04 8.42
CA LEU A 22 0.52 7.43 7.33
C LEU A 22 -0.98 7.77 7.41
N GLN A 23 -1.40 8.68 8.29
CA GLN A 23 -2.75 9.24 8.32
C GLN A 23 -2.96 10.25 7.19
N MET A 24 -2.76 9.81 5.95
CA MET A 24 -2.95 10.59 4.73
C MET A 24 -3.64 9.73 3.67
N PRO A 25 -4.17 10.33 2.59
CA PRO A 25 -4.71 9.55 1.49
C PRO A 25 -3.66 8.65 0.86
N ILE A 26 -3.95 7.35 0.75
CA ILE A 26 -3.04 6.36 0.14
C ILE A 26 -3.84 5.40 -0.74
N LEU A 27 -3.38 5.21 -1.98
CA LEU A 27 -3.78 4.13 -2.87
C LEU A 27 -2.66 3.08 -2.91
N PHE A 28 -2.95 1.87 -2.43
CA PHE A 28 -2.07 0.72 -2.56
C PHE A 28 -2.32 0.02 -3.89
N ILE A 29 -1.28 -0.18 -4.69
CA ILE A 29 -1.37 -0.90 -5.97
C ILE A 29 -0.42 -2.10 -5.92
N SER A 30 -0.88 -3.27 -6.33
CA SER A 30 -0.06 -4.47 -6.39
C SER A 30 -0.50 -5.37 -7.55
N GLY A 31 0.45 -5.98 -8.25
CA GLY A 31 0.14 -7.04 -9.20
C GLY A 31 -0.15 -8.35 -8.46
N GLU A 32 -1.18 -9.09 -8.88
CA GLU A 32 -1.57 -10.36 -8.27
C GLU A 32 -0.43 -11.39 -8.23
N GLN A 33 0.43 -11.39 -9.26
CA GLN A 33 1.54 -12.33 -9.42
C GLN A 33 2.88 -11.70 -9.01
N ASN A 34 2.84 -10.71 -8.12
CA ASN A 34 4.06 -10.08 -7.62
C ASN A 34 4.77 -11.00 -6.61
N GLU A 35 5.86 -11.64 -7.04
CA GLU A 35 6.70 -12.50 -6.20
C GLU A 35 7.79 -11.74 -5.43
N CYS A 36 8.08 -10.47 -5.81
CA CYS A 36 9.09 -9.66 -5.13
C CYS A 36 8.53 -9.01 -3.85
N TYR A 37 7.31 -8.47 -3.96
CA TYR A 37 6.53 -7.94 -2.85
C TYR A 37 5.13 -8.54 -2.91
N LEU A 38 4.91 -9.60 -2.13
CA LEU A 38 3.65 -10.34 -2.12
C LEU A 38 2.46 -9.38 -1.94
N PRO A 39 1.35 -9.55 -2.68
CA PRO A 39 0.15 -8.71 -2.53
C PRO A 39 -0.38 -8.65 -1.10
N GLU A 40 -0.22 -9.73 -0.33
CA GLU A 40 -0.60 -9.81 1.08
C GLU A 40 0.18 -8.78 1.94
N SER A 41 1.39 -8.39 1.53
CA SER A 41 2.21 -7.42 2.27
C SER A 41 1.56 -6.03 2.28
N THR A 42 0.99 -5.60 1.14
CA THR A 42 0.27 -4.32 1.06
C THR A 42 -1.11 -4.40 1.70
N GLU A 43 -1.79 -5.56 1.61
CA GLU A 43 -3.04 -5.83 2.31
C GLU A 43 -2.90 -5.69 3.84
N ARG A 44 -1.89 -6.33 4.42
CA ARG A 44 -1.63 -6.24 5.87
C ARG A 44 -1.36 -4.82 6.34
N THR A 45 -0.77 -3.98 5.49
CA THR A 45 -0.54 -2.56 5.81
C THR A 45 -1.83 -1.75 5.68
N PHE A 46 -2.58 -1.98 4.60
CA PHE A 46 -3.90 -1.39 4.39
C PHE A 46 -4.84 -1.70 5.56
N ASP A 47 -4.99 -2.96 5.95
CA ASP A 47 -5.87 -3.38 7.05
C ASP A 47 -5.47 -2.74 8.37
N LYS A 48 -4.17 -2.64 8.67
CA LYS A 48 -3.69 -1.95 9.87
C LYS A 48 -4.05 -0.47 9.88
N LEU A 49 -3.95 0.20 8.73
CA LEU A 49 -4.29 1.62 8.60
C LEU A 49 -5.79 1.83 8.72
N VAL A 50 -6.59 1.01 8.03
CA VAL A 50 -8.06 1.05 8.13
C VAL A 50 -8.53 0.79 9.55
N GLN A 51 -7.98 -0.24 10.21
CA GLN A 51 -8.30 -0.56 11.60
C GLN A 51 -7.96 0.58 12.56
N ARG A 52 -6.86 1.31 12.31
CA ARG A 52 -6.37 2.35 13.22
C ARG A 52 -6.99 3.73 12.96
N PHE A 53 -7.25 4.10 11.70
CA PHE A 53 -7.59 5.48 11.31
C PHE A 53 -8.90 5.62 10.52
N GLY A 54 -9.59 4.52 10.25
CA GLY A 54 -10.81 4.48 9.42
C GLY A 54 -10.52 4.26 7.93
N PRO A 55 -11.50 3.79 7.15
CA PRO A 55 -11.32 3.42 5.73
C PRO A 55 -11.28 4.61 4.76
N GLU A 56 -11.67 5.82 5.19
CA GLU A 56 -12.04 6.92 4.28
C GLU A 56 -10.88 7.41 3.40
N ARG A 57 -9.65 7.29 3.90
CA ARG A 57 -8.41 7.76 3.26
C ARG A 57 -7.63 6.67 2.53
N TYR A 58 -8.02 5.40 2.66
CA TYR A 58 -7.24 4.29 2.15
C TYR A 58 -7.99 3.56 1.05
N SER A 59 -7.27 3.18 0.00
CA SER A 59 -7.81 2.40 -1.11
C SER A 59 -6.77 1.38 -1.56
N ARG A 60 -7.23 0.27 -2.16
CA ARG A 60 -6.36 -0.80 -2.64
C ARG A 60 -6.83 -1.34 -3.98
N LEU A 61 -5.88 -1.54 -4.89
CA LEU A 61 -6.06 -2.12 -6.22
C LEU A 61 -5.09 -3.31 -6.37
N VAL A 62 -5.63 -4.49 -6.65
CA VAL A 62 -4.85 -5.66 -7.07
C VAL A 62 -5.12 -5.91 -8.54
N VAL A 63 -4.08 -5.94 -9.35
CA VAL A 63 -4.22 -6.07 -10.81
C VAL A 63 -4.00 -7.54 -11.19
N PRO A 64 -5.02 -8.24 -11.71
CA PRO A 64 -4.90 -9.65 -12.08
C PRO A 64 -3.84 -9.88 -13.17
N GLY A 65 -3.07 -10.95 -13.04
CA GLY A 65 -2.06 -11.31 -14.04
C GLY A 65 -0.83 -10.41 -14.14
N TYR A 66 -0.69 -9.40 -13.26
CA TYR A 66 0.47 -8.50 -13.25
C TYR A 66 1.53 -8.95 -12.25
N GLY A 67 2.79 -8.89 -12.66
CA GLY A 67 3.95 -9.01 -11.78
C GLY A 67 4.31 -7.70 -11.06
N HIS A 68 5.51 -7.65 -10.47
CA HIS A 68 5.95 -6.49 -9.67
C HIS A 68 5.97 -5.18 -10.47
N ILE A 69 6.67 -5.18 -11.61
CA ILE A 69 6.96 -3.98 -12.39
C ILE A 69 5.84 -3.65 -13.39
N ASP A 70 4.96 -4.61 -13.67
CA ASP A 70 3.91 -4.50 -14.69
C ASP A 70 2.87 -3.42 -14.36
N CYS A 71 2.65 -3.14 -13.07
CA CYS A 71 1.73 -2.08 -12.65
C CYS A 71 2.16 -0.68 -13.14
N MET A 72 3.45 -0.51 -13.46
CA MET A 72 4.00 0.75 -13.95
C MET A 72 4.54 0.66 -15.39
N PHE A 73 5.07 -0.48 -15.81
CA PHE A 73 5.73 -0.62 -17.11
C PHE A 73 5.06 -1.63 -18.04
N GLY A 74 4.01 -2.31 -17.57
CA GLY A 74 3.24 -3.24 -18.40
C GLY A 74 2.63 -2.52 -19.60
N LYS A 75 2.59 -3.20 -20.75
CA LYS A 75 2.03 -2.64 -22.00
C LYS A 75 0.59 -2.10 -21.85
N ASN A 76 -0.17 -2.64 -20.90
CA ASN A 76 -1.57 -2.27 -20.63
C ASN A 76 -1.71 -1.42 -19.35
N ALA A 77 -0.63 -1.08 -18.65
CA ALA A 77 -0.68 -0.37 -17.36
C ALA A 77 -1.40 0.99 -17.47
N ALA A 78 -1.23 1.67 -18.60
CA ALA A 78 -1.91 2.93 -18.89
C ALA A 78 -3.43 2.80 -18.95
N ALA A 79 -3.95 1.65 -19.33
CA ALA A 79 -5.38 1.37 -19.34
C ALA A 79 -5.87 0.79 -18.00
N ASP A 80 -5.09 -0.13 -17.41
CA ASP A 80 -5.54 -0.94 -16.28
C ASP A 80 -5.26 -0.30 -14.91
N VAL A 81 -4.24 0.57 -14.81
CA VAL A 81 -3.72 1.08 -13.54
C VAL A 81 -3.79 2.60 -13.44
N TYR A 82 -3.36 3.30 -14.49
CA TYR A 82 -3.23 4.76 -14.42
C TYR A 82 -4.53 5.51 -14.17
N PRO A 83 -5.70 5.07 -14.66
CA PRO A 83 -6.97 5.70 -14.32
C PRO A 83 -7.25 5.71 -12.82
N ALA A 84 -6.87 4.65 -12.08
CA ALA A 84 -7.02 4.61 -10.64
C ALA A 84 -6.07 5.58 -9.92
N ILE A 85 -4.84 5.73 -10.42
CA ILE A 85 -3.87 6.71 -9.90
C ILE A 85 -4.42 8.13 -10.06
N VAL A 86 -4.86 8.48 -11.27
CA VAL A 86 -5.42 9.81 -11.56
C VAL A 86 -6.65 10.06 -10.70
N ALA A 87 -7.59 9.11 -10.64
CA ALA A 87 -8.79 9.26 -9.82
C ALA A 87 -8.47 9.46 -8.32
N HIS A 88 -7.43 8.80 -7.79
CA HIS A 88 -6.99 9.01 -6.42
C HIS A 88 -6.36 10.40 -6.22
N LEU A 89 -5.51 10.83 -7.13
CA LEU A 89 -4.90 12.16 -7.08
C LEU A 89 -5.96 13.26 -7.20
N ASP A 90 -6.89 13.16 -8.15
CA ASP A 90 -7.98 14.12 -8.32
C ASP A 90 -8.87 14.21 -7.07
N LYS A 91 -9.19 13.06 -6.46
CA LYS A 91 -9.96 13.01 -5.20
C LYS A 91 -9.25 13.70 -4.03
N THR A 92 -7.91 13.79 -4.06
CA THR A 92 -7.10 14.20 -2.91
C THR A 92 -6.33 15.50 -3.11
N ALA A 93 -6.33 16.06 -4.32
CA ALA A 93 -5.65 17.31 -4.68
C ALA A 93 -6.27 18.57 -4.03
N GLY A 94 -7.49 18.48 -3.47
CA GLY A 94 -8.21 19.59 -2.85
C GLY A 94 -8.08 19.71 -1.33
N GLY A 95 -6.98 19.18 -0.75
CA GLY A 95 -6.69 19.28 0.69
C GLY A 95 -6.20 20.66 1.12
#